data_AF-A0A937WF55-F1
#
_entry.id   AF-A0A937WF55-F1
#
_cell.length_a   1.000
_cell.length_b   1.000
_cell.length_c   1.000
_cell.angle_alpha   90.00
_cell.angle_beta   90.00
_cell.angle_gamma   90.00
#
_symmetry.space_group_name_H-M   'P 1'
#
loop_
_entity.id
_entity.type
_entity.pdbx_description
1 polymer ?
#
loop_
_entity_poly.entity_id
_entity_poly.type
_entity_poly.pdbx_seq_one_letter_code
_entity_poly.pdbx_strand_id
1 'polypeptide(L)' 'MINFKQEEIAQLLFDKLKEEFPEISLLEISEQPDHSIWVKVASPKEDGLEIIEASGKKSMDILLNHGYHILVMPFEDVK' A
#
# COMPACT_ATOMS: atom_id res chain seq x y z
N MET A 1 -1.53 -16.44 4.00
CA MET A 1 -1.66 -16.48 2.53
C MET A 1 -2.79 -15.53 2.16
N ILE A 2 -2.48 -14.48 1.39
CA ILE A 2 -3.50 -13.54 0.90
C ILE A 2 -4.45 -14.24 -0.08
N ASN A 3 -5.72 -13.88 -0.04
CA ASN A 3 -6.71 -14.37 -1.00
C ASN A 3 -6.77 -13.47 -2.25
N PHE A 4 -7.41 -13.97 -3.30
CA PHE A 4 -7.53 -13.25 -4.58
C PHE A 4 -8.14 -11.85 -4.43
N LYS A 5 -9.13 -11.67 -3.56
CA LYS A 5 -9.80 -10.36 -3.39
C LYS A 5 -8.91 -9.37 -2.64
N GLN A 6 -8.15 -9.84 -1.67
CA GLN A 6 -7.16 -9.07 -0.93
C GLN A 6 -6.05 -8.57 -1.86
N GLU A 7 -5.54 -9.45 -2.72
CA GLU A 7 -4.54 -9.12 -3.73
C GLU A 7 -5.07 -8.09 -4.74
N GLU A 8 -6.28 -8.28 -5.27
CA GLU A 8 -6.93 -7.32 -6.18
C GLU A 8 -7.09 -5.93 -5.54
N ILE A 9 -7.57 -5.85 -4.29
CA ILE A 9 -7.76 -4.57 -3.60
C ILE A 9 -6.41 -3.91 -3.29
N ALA A 10 -5.41 -4.68 -2.85
CA ALA A 10 -4.06 -4.19 -2.60
C ALA A 10 -3.41 -3.62 -3.88
N GLN A 11 -3.60 -4.31 -5.02
CA GLN A 11 -3.13 -3.84 -6.31
C GLN A 11 -3.81 -2.53 -6.73
N LEU A 12 -5.15 -2.44 -6.58
CA LEU A 12 -5.89 -1.20 -6.87
C LEU A 12 -5.47 -0.02 -5.98
N LEU A 13 -5.11 -0.29 -4.72
CA LEU A 13 -4.57 0.73 -3.83
C LEU A 13 -3.22 1.26 -4.33
N PHE A 14 -2.32 0.35 -4.75
CA PHE A 14 -1.04 0.73 -5.34
C PHE A 14 -1.22 1.51 -6.64
N ASP A 15 -2.07 1.06 -7.57
CA ASP A 15 -2.26 1.71 -8.86
C ASP A 15 -2.73 3.17 -8.69
N LYS A 16 -3.66 3.41 -7.75
CA LYS A 16 -4.11 4.76 -7.41
C LYS A 16 -3.01 5.63 -6.82
N LEU A 17 -2.14 5.07 -5.99
CA LEU A 17 -1.01 5.83 -5.45
C LEU A 17 0.02 6.12 -6.52
N LYS A 18 0.22 5.22 -7.48
CA LYS A 18 1.14 5.44 -8.60
C LYS A 18 0.67 6.54 -9.57
N GLU A 19 -0.63 6.80 -9.65
CA GLU A 19 -1.16 7.98 -10.36
C GLU A 19 -0.76 9.29 -9.67
N GLU A 20 -0.68 9.30 -8.33
CA GLU A 20 -0.34 10.48 -7.51
C GLU A 20 1.18 10.63 -7.32
N PHE A 21 1.92 9.52 -7.24
CA PHE A 21 3.38 9.42 -7.02
C PHE A 21 4.03 8.54 -8.11
N PRO A 22 4.28 9.06 -9.32
CA PRO A 22 4.70 8.27 -10.48
C PRO A 22 6.03 7.51 -10.29
N GLU A 23 6.90 8.01 -9.42
CA GLU A 23 8.21 7.44 -9.10
C GLU A 23 8.16 6.18 -8.23
N ILE A 24 7.02 5.87 -7.59
CA ILE A 24 6.92 4.68 -6.74
C ILE A 24 6.90 3.39 -7.56
N SER A 25 7.43 2.33 -6.97
CA SER A 25 7.41 0.98 -7.55
C SER A 25 6.98 -0.05 -6.53
N LEU A 26 6.11 -0.99 -6.95
CA LEU A 26 5.67 -2.07 -6.07
C LEU A 26 6.83 -3.04 -5.84
N LEU A 27 7.16 -3.29 -4.57
CA LEU A 27 8.16 -4.28 -4.18
C LEU A 27 7.52 -5.61 -3.84
N GLU A 28 6.48 -5.59 -3.01
CA GLU A 28 5.85 -6.79 -2.48
C GLU A 28 4.44 -6.49 -1.97
N ILE A 29 3.54 -7.48 -2.07
CA ILE A 29 2.28 -7.53 -1.31
C ILE A 29 2.32 -8.78 -0.43
N SER A 30 2.31 -8.61 0.88
CA SER A 30 2.46 -9.73 1.82
C SER A 30 1.59 -9.60 3.06
N GLU A 31 1.06 -10.74 3.51
CA GLU A 31 0.37 -10.83 4.81
C GLU A 31 1.40 -10.89 5.94
N GLN A 32 1.13 -10.14 6.99
CA GLN A 32 1.96 -10.06 8.18
C GLN A 32 1.40 -10.92 9.33
N PRO A 33 2.19 -11.19 10.39
CA PRO A 33 1.74 -12.00 11.53
C PRO A 33 0.51 -11.45 12.27
N ASP A 34 0.21 -10.16 12.13
CA ASP A 34 -0.96 -9.49 12.71
C ASP A 34 -2.20 -9.53 11.78
N HIS A 35 -2.13 -10.31 10.69
CA HIS A 35 -3.14 -10.40 9.62
C HIS A 35 -3.34 -9.13 8.79
N SER A 36 -2.45 -8.14 8.95
CA SER A 36 -2.39 -6.99 8.05
C SER A 36 -1.81 -7.40 6.71
N ILE A 37 -2.26 -6.76 5.63
CA ILE A 37 -1.65 -6.87 4.30
C ILE A 37 -0.80 -5.63 4.08
N TRP A 38 0.48 -5.83 3.83
CA TRP A 38 1.40 -4.74 3.52
C TRP A 38 1.61 -4.66 2.01
N VAL A 39 1.41 -3.47 1.47
CA VAL A 39 1.77 -3.06 0.12
C VAL A 39 3.09 -2.31 0.23
N LYS A 40 4.20 -3.02 0.06
CA LYS A 40 5.53 -2.45 0.18
C LYS A 40 5.90 -1.76 -1.12
N VAL A 41 6.23 -0.47 -1.04
CA VAL A 41 6.57 0.35 -2.22
C VAL A 41 7.96 0.95 -2.05
N ALA A 42 8.75 0.94 -3.11
CA ALA A 42 9.95 1.77 -3.21
C ALA A 42 9.51 3.20 -3.49
N SER A 43 10.05 4.16 -2.72
CA SER A 43 9.79 5.59 -2.92
C SER A 43 11.03 6.42 -2.58
N PRO A 44 11.14 7.66 -3.09
CA PRO A 44 12.04 8.65 -2.53
C PRO A 44 11.75 8.89 -1.05
N LYS A 45 12.79 9.32 -0.31
CA LYS A 45 12.69 9.59 1.13
C LYS A 45 11.70 10.72 1.44
N GLU A 46 11.71 11.77 0.62
CA GLU A 46 10.86 12.95 0.79
C GLU A 46 9.37 12.64 0.67
N ASP A 47 9.00 11.68 -0.17
CA ASP A 47 7.60 11.33 -0.44
C ASP A 47 7.02 10.34 0.59
N GLY A 48 7.86 9.70 1.40
CA GLY A 48 7.43 8.62 2.29
C GLY A 48 6.30 9.01 3.25
N LEU A 49 6.35 10.22 3.82
CA LEU A 49 5.29 10.73 4.69
C LEU A 49 4.01 11.05 3.90
N GLU A 50 4.15 11.67 2.73
CA GLU A 50 3.02 12.04 1.86
C GLU A 50 2.29 10.80 1.34
N ILE A 51 3.02 9.73 1.00
CA ILE A 51 2.44 8.43 0.61
C ILE A 51 1.64 7.81 1.75
N ILE A 52 2.15 7.87 2.99
CA ILE A 52 1.42 7.37 4.17
C ILE A 52 0.13 8.17 4.38
N GLU A 53 0.18 9.50 4.27
CA GLU A 53 -0.99 10.36 4.42
C GLU A 53 -2.02 10.11 3.31
N ALA A 54 -1.59 10.05 2.05
CA ALA A 54 -2.44 9.81 0.89
C ALA A 54 -3.11 8.42 0.93
N SER A 55 -2.36 7.40 1.36
CA SER A 55 -2.86 6.03 1.48
C SER A 55 -3.80 5.84 2.66
N GLY A 56 -3.59 6.55 3.78
CA GLY A 56 -4.33 6.35 5.03
C GLY A 56 -5.85 6.42 4.90
N LYS A 57 -6.36 7.41 4.15
CA LYS A 57 -7.82 7.52 3.90
C LYS A 57 -8.34 6.32 3.09
N LYS A 58 -7.63 5.93 2.03
CA LYS A 58 -8.01 4.80 1.16
C LYS A 58 -7.95 3.48 1.92
N SER A 59 -6.94 3.29 2.79
CA SER A 59 -6.83 2.14 3.70
C SER A 59 -7.98 2.06 4.68
N MET A 60 -8.44 3.19 5.24
CA MET A 60 -9.63 3.21 6.09
C MET A 60 -10.90 2.86 5.32
N ASP A 61 -11.08 3.37 4.10
CA ASP A 61 -12.21 2.99 3.25
C ASP A 61 -12.21 1.48 2.95
N ILE A 62 -11.04 0.89 2.71
CA ILE A 62 -10.90 -0.56 2.51
C ILE A 62 -11.29 -1.32 3.78
N LEU A 63 -10.82 -0.89 4.95
CA LEU A 63 -11.16 -1.53 6.21
C LEU A 63 -12.66 -1.50 6.48
N LEU A 64 -13.33 -0.36 6.25
CA LEU A 64 -14.77 -0.21 6.51
C LEU A 64 -15.63 -0.97 5.51
N ASN A 65 -15.25 -1.00 4.22
CA ASN A 65 -16.07 -1.60 3.17
C ASN A 65 -15.80 -3.10 2.95
N HIS A 66 -14.58 -3.56 3.24
CA HIS A 66 -14.13 -4.92 2.96
C HIS A 66 -13.67 -5.71 4.19
N GLY A 67 -13.46 -5.05 5.33
CA GLY A 67 -12.95 -5.69 6.55
C GLY A 67 -11.47 -6.10 6.47
N TYR A 68 -10.72 -5.58 5.48
CA TYR A 68 -9.30 -5.90 5.29
C TYR A 68 -8.43 -4.77 5.82
N HIS A 69 -7.47 -5.11 6.66
CA HIS A 69 -6.46 -4.17 7.13
C HIS A 69 -5.30 -4.14 6.15
N ILE A 70 -5.36 -3.23 5.17
CA ILE A 70 -4.34 -3.08 4.12
C ILE A 70 -3.60 -1.75 4.32
N LEU A 71 -2.28 -1.83 4.43
CA LEU A 71 -1.40 -0.69 4.69
C LEU A 71 -0.35 -0.55 3.60
N VAL A 72 0.05 0.69 3.32
CA VAL A 72 1.15 0.98 2.39
C VAL A 72 2.39 1.28 3.20
N MET A 73 3.47 0.57 2.87
CA MET A 73 4.74 0.66 3.55
C MET A 73 5.79 1.20 2.58
N PRO A 74 6.05 2.52 2.58
CA PRO A 74 7.14 3.07 1.80
C PRO A 74 8.48 2.58 2.35
N PHE A 75 9.36 2.20 1.44
CA PHE A 75 10.72 1.80 1.71
C PHE A 75 11.64 2.73 0.92
N GLU A 76 12.50 3.46 1.64
CA GLU A 76 13.49 4.35 1.01
C GLU A 76 14.42 3.51 0.11
N ASP A 77 14.21 3.60 -1.19
CA ASP A 77 15.11 3.00 -2.17
C ASP A 77 16.10 4.08 -2.61
N VAL A 78 17.29 4.06 -1.99
CA VAL A 78 18.38 4.97 -2.30
C VAL A 78 18.96 4.56 -3.67
N LYS A 79 18.40 5.07 -4.75
CA LYS A 79 19.07 5.06 -6.07
C LYS A 79 20.04 6.21 -6.21
#